data_AF-A0A5B9WE28-F1
#
_entry.id   AF-A0A5B9WE28-F1
#
_cell.length_a   1.000
_cell.length_b   1.000
_cell.length_c   1.000
_cell.angle_alpha   90.00
_cell.angle_beta   90.00
_cell.angle_gamma   90.00
#
_symmetry.space_group_name_H-M   'P 1'
#
loop_
_entity.id
_entity.type
_entity.pdbx_description
1 polymer ?
#
loop_
_entity_poly.entity_id
_entity_poly.type
_entity_poly.pdbx_seq_one_letter_code
_entity_poly.pdbx_strand_id
1 'polypeptide(L)'
;MRTYLLAVAAGLACTGAMAGDILNLGDAAPKLAVSKFVKGEKVEGFEPGKTYVVEFWATWCGPCRASIPHLTELAHKYKDKGVRFIGVDVWERDLSKVEPFLKEMGDKMDYSVALDDVADPSNPSAGKMATGWMEAAGENGIPTAFVIRDGKVAWIGHPMSMDEPLAKITAGDWDAKAKAPERLAAKAKEKKMMEVQAKVYGPLRKKDFKAGLAAIKEVTASDPELAGAFDDVKLMCLNQVGEADEAAALAGKMLEANKDNAMALNGLAWTIVDPDLKQDVDPRLARVALDAARKANDLTGDKDMAVLDTLACAEYRAGNAEAAVAAEEKALKALEAAVKEKAKDHPYYKQFTGRIELFRKSGKKAEAK
;
A
#
# COMPACT_ATOMS: atom_id res chain seq x y z
N MET A 1 1.10 8.69 -71.58
CA MET A 1 1.62 9.01 -70.23
C MET A 1 0.44 9.43 -69.37
N ARG A 2 0.15 8.64 -68.32
CA ARG A 2 -0.91 8.88 -67.35
C ARG A 2 -0.45 9.97 -66.37
N THR A 3 -1.20 11.05 -66.24
CA THR A 3 -1.01 12.03 -65.17
C THR A 3 -2.26 11.99 -64.31
N TYR A 4 -2.12 11.43 -63.11
CA TYR A 4 -3.16 11.31 -62.10
C TYR A 4 -3.42 12.69 -61.47
N LEU A 5 -4.64 13.20 -61.60
CA LEU A 5 -5.18 14.24 -60.73
C LEU A 5 -5.90 13.55 -59.57
N LEU A 6 -5.24 13.49 -58.40
CA LEU A 6 -5.87 13.06 -57.15
C LEU A 6 -6.84 14.15 -56.69
N ALA A 7 -8.11 13.77 -56.54
CA ALA A 7 -9.10 14.50 -55.76
C ALA A 7 -8.73 14.42 -54.28
N VAL A 8 -8.42 15.55 -53.65
CA VAL A 8 -8.31 15.65 -52.19
C VAL A 8 -9.72 15.84 -51.64
N ALA A 9 -10.36 14.73 -51.29
CA ALA A 9 -11.58 14.75 -50.49
C ALA A 9 -11.20 15.13 -49.05
N ALA A 10 -11.85 16.17 -48.54
CA ALA A 10 -11.78 16.61 -47.16
C ALA A 10 -12.26 15.50 -46.23
N GLY A 11 -11.32 14.81 -45.57
CA GLY A 11 -11.60 14.02 -44.39
C GLY A 11 -11.64 14.95 -43.17
N LEU A 12 -12.84 15.35 -42.76
CA LEU A 12 -13.08 15.77 -41.38
C LEU A 12 -12.75 14.56 -40.51
N ALA A 13 -11.51 14.47 -40.02
CA ALA A 13 -11.20 13.54 -38.95
C ALA A 13 -11.88 14.09 -37.70
N CYS A 14 -13.10 13.62 -37.43
CA CYS A 14 -13.69 13.72 -36.10
C CYS A 14 -12.70 13.09 -35.12
N THR A 15 -11.93 13.93 -34.44
CA THR A 15 -11.16 13.57 -33.25
C THR A 15 -12.16 13.26 -32.14
N GLY A 16 -12.57 12.00 -32.06
CA GLY A 16 -13.26 11.43 -30.92
C GLY A 16 -12.38 10.37 -30.29
N ALA A 17 -11.53 10.76 -29.34
CA ALA A 17 -11.13 9.82 -28.30
C ALA A 17 -12.39 9.58 -27.44
N MET A 18 -13.02 8.43 -27.66
CA MET A 18 -14.26 7.99 -27.02
C MET A 18 -14.00 7.49 -25.59
N ALA A 19 -15.04 7.44 -24.75
CA ALA A 19 -15.06 6.60 -23.55
C ALA A 19 -14.58 5.16 -23.88
N GLY A 20 -13.68 4.55 -23.09
CA GLY A 20 -13.33 3.13 -23.27
C GLY A 20 -11.93 2.60 -22.89
N ASP A 21 -11.22 3.13 -21.88
CA ASP A 21 -9.89 2.57 -21.51
C ASP A 21 -9.93 1.44 -20.48
N ILE A 22 -10.97 1.37 -19.64
CA ILE A 22 -11.18 0.33 -18.61
C ILE A 22 -12.67 0.05 -18.43
N LEU A 23 -13.03 -1.17 -18.02
CA LEU A 23 -14.37 -1.53 -17.54
C LEU A 23 -14.78 -0.58 -16.41
N ASN A 24 -15.95 0.04 -16.54
CA ASN A 24 -16.36 1.10 -15.63
C ASN A 24 -17.87 1.07 -15.32
N LEU A 25 -18.29 2.02 -14.48
CA LEU A 25 -19.68 2.14 -14.04
C LEU A 25 -20.61 2.45 -15.22
N GLY A 26 -21.68 1.67 -15.34
CA GLY A 26 -22.67 1.74 -16.42
C GLY A 26 -22.39 0.80 -17.59
N ASP A 27 -21.20 0.20 -17.67
CA ASP A 27 -20.85 -0.78 -18.69
C ASP A 27 -21.55 -2.12 -18.45
N ALA A 28 -21.70 -2.92 -19.51
CA ALA A 28 -22.19 -4.29 -19.37
C ALA A 28 -21.21 -5.10 -18.50
N ALA A 29 -21.74 -5.82 -17.53
CA ALA A 29 -20.94 -6.70 -16.69
C ALA A 29 -20.33 -7.82 -17.56
N PRO A 30 -19.03 -8.14 -17.42
CA PRO A 30 -18.43 -9.27 -18.11
C PRO A 30 -19.13 -10.58 -17.72
N LYS A 31 -19.02 -11.64 -18.52
CA LYS A 31 -19.63 -12.92 -18.16
C LYS A 31 -18.92 -13.55 -16.96
N LEU A 32 -19.65 -14.36 -16.20
CA LEU A 32 -19.04 -15.25 -15.19
C LEU A 32 -18.35 -16.41 -15.92
N ALA A 33 -17.02 -16.34 -16.02
CA ALA A 33 -16.15 -17.34 -16.63
C ALA A 33 -15.41 -18.13 -15.53
N VAL A 34 -16.17 -18.82 -14.69
CA VAL A 34 -15.66 -19.60 -13.56
C VAL A 34 -15.50 -21.06 -13.94
N SER A 35 -14.51 -21.75 -13.35
CA SER A 35 -14.30 -23.19 -13.61
C SER A 35 -15.35 -24.06 -12.91
N LYS A 36 -15.71 -23.72 -11.67
CA LYS A 36 -16.79 -24.38 -10.91
C LYS A 36 -17.28 -23.52 -9.74
N PHE A 37 -18.52 -23.79 -9.30
CA PHE A 37 -19.01 -23.39 -7.98
C PHE A 37 -18.65 -24.48 -6.97
N VAL A 38 -18.09 -24.07 -5.83
CA VAL A 38 -17.65 -24.95 -4.73
C VAL A 38 -18.50 -24.81 -3.46
N LYS A 39 -19.33 -23.77 -3.39
CA LYS A 39 -20.32 -23.57 -2.32
C LYS A 39 -21.54 -22.82 -2.88
N GLY A 40 -22.72 -23.09 -2.32
CA GLY A 40 -23.96 -22.36 -2.62
C GLY A 40 -24.53 -22.63 -4.01
N GLU A 41 -25.51 -21.82 -4.39
CA GLU A 41 -26.21 -21.95 -5.67
C GLU A 41 -25.38 -21.42 -6.83
N LYS A 42 -25.39 -22.15 -7.95
CA LYS A 42 -24.79 -21.71 -9.21
C LYS A 42 -25.48 -20.45 -9.72
N VAL A 43 -24.71 -19.50 -10.23
CA VAL A 43 -25.20 -18.33 -10.96
C VAL A 43 -24.71 -18.40 -12.40
N GLU A 44 -25.64 -18.41 -13.36
CA GLU A 44 -25.31 -18.56 -14.78
C GLU A 44 -25.14 -17.24 -15.53
N GLY A 45 -25.64 -16.15 -14.96
CA GLY A 45 -25.55 -14.81 -15.54
C GLY A 45 -26.29 -13.78 -14.71
N PHE A 46 -26.32 -12.55 -15.23
CA PHE A 46 -26.96 -11.41 -14.58
C PHE A 46 -28.32 -11.14 -15.20
N GLU A 47 -29.37 -11.50 -14.47
CA GLU A 47 -30.74 -11.31 -14.94
C GLU A 47 -31.19 -9.84 -14.81
N PRO A 48 -31.99 -9.33 -15.76
CA PRO A 48 -32.66 -8.05 -15.61
C PRO A 48 -33.53 -8.02 -14.33
N GLY A 49 -33.56 -6.88 -13.65
CA GLY A 49 -34.31 -6.66 -12.42
C GLY A 49 -33.62 -7.17 -11.15
N LYS A 50 -32.52 -7.93 -11.26
CA LYS A 50 -31.77 -8.47 -10.11
C LYS A 50 -30.48 -7.70 -9.85
N THR A 51 -30.00 -7.81 -8.61
CA THR A 51 -28.73 -7.24 -8.18
C THR A 51 -27.79 -8.36 -7.77
N TYR A 52 -26.53 -8.28 -8.18
CA TYR A 52 -25.50 -9.25 -7.84
C TYR A 52 -24.31 -8.53 -7.22
N VAL A 53 -23.66 -9.17 -6.27
CA VAL A 53 -22.35 -8.77 -5.76
C VAL A 53 -21.37 -9.85 -6.18
N VAL A 54 -20.35 -9.46 -6.95
CA VAL A 54 -19.23 -10.32 -7.34
C VAL A 54 -18.01 -9.81 -6.59
N GLU A 55 -17.55 -10.57 -5.60
CA GLU A 55 -16.39 -10.22 -4.77
C GLU A 55 -15.21 -11.14 -5.08
N PHE A 56 -14.02 -10.57 -5.15
CA PHE A 56 -12.79 -11.23 -5.57
C PHE A 56 -11.87 -11.39 -4.38
N TRP A 57 -11.47 -12.63 -4.09
CA TRP A 57 -10.70 -13.00 -2.90
C TRP A 57 -9.71 -14.14 -3.17
N ALA A 58 -8.90 -14.49 -2.18
CA ALA A 58 -8.02 -15.67 -2.19
C ALA A 58 -7.78 -16.18 -0.75
N THR A 59 -7.47 -17.45 -0.55
CA THR A 59 -7.29 -18.01 0.81
C THR A 59 -6.13 -17.37 1.59
N TRP A 60 -5.09 -16.93 0.88
CA TRP A 60 -3.91 -16.28 1.44
C TRP A 60 -4.11 -14.78 1.74
N CYS A 61 -5.22 -14.19 1.29
CA CYS A 61 -5.48 -12.75 1.41
C CYS A 61 -6.03 -12.40 2.80
N GLY A 62 -5.17 -11.86 3.68
CA GLY A 62 -5.56 -11.43 5.04
C GLY A 62 -6.75 -10.46 5.08
N PRO A 63 -6.74 -9.35 4.31
CA PRO A 63 -7.87 -8.42 4.27
C PRO A 63 -9.17 -9.06 3.75
N CYS A 64 -9.10 -9.98 2.79
CA CYS A 64 -10.26 -10.72 2.29
C CYS A 64 -10.90 -11.56 3.40
N ARG A 65 -10.08 -12.27 4.19
CA ARG A 65 -10.56 -13.04 5.36
C ARG A 65 -11.32 -12.17 6.35
N ALA A 66 -10.90 -10.92 6.51
CA ALA A 66 -11.56 -9.96 7.38
C ALA A 66 -12.90 -9.44 6.82
N SER A 67 -13.06 -9.36 5.49
CA SER A 67 -14.31 -8.89 4.85
C SER A 67 -15.38 -9.97 4.67
N ILE A 68 -15.00 -11.25 4.64
CA ILE A 68 -15.94 -12.36 4.42
C ILE A 68 -17.14 -12.37 5.40
N PRO A 69 -16.98 -12.21 6.73
CA PRO A 69 -18.12 -12.15 7.65
C PRO A 69 -19.10 -11.03 7.32
N HIS A 70 -18.58 -9.86 6.95
CA HIS A 70 -19.39 -8.71 6.56
C HIS A 70 -20.18 -8.99 5.26
N LEU A 71 -19.58 -9.66 4.28
CA LEU A 71 -20.28 -10.09 3.07
C LEU A 71 -21.42 -11.07 3.37
N THR A 72 -21.23 -11.98 4.32
CA THR A 72 -22.30 -12.87 4.78
C THR A 72 -23.45 -12.10 5.43
N GLU A 73 -23.17 -11.14 6.31
CA GLU A 73 -24.19 -10.28 6.93
C GLU A 73 -25.00 -9.54 5.86
N LEU A 74 -24.34 -8.99 4.84
CA LEU A 74 -25.01 -8.34 3.71
C LEU A 74 -25.81 -9.33 2.87
N ALA A 75 -25.27 -10.51 2.57
CA ALA A 75 -25.96 -11.55 1.82
C ALA A 75 -27.28 -11.94 2.52
N HIS A 76 -27.26 -12.08 3.85
CA HIS A 76 -28.46 -12.35 4.64
C HIS A 76 -29.43 -11.17 4.64
N LYS A 77 -28.94 -9.96 4.91
CA LYS A 77 -29.74 -8.72 4.96
C LYS A 77 -30.48 -8.42 3.65
N TYR A 78 -29.87 -8.75 2.51
CA TYR A 78 -30.41 -8.43 1.19
C TYR A 78 -31.00 -9.63 0.44
N LYS A 79 -31.04 -10.83 1.05
CA LYS A 79 -31.59 -12.05 0.45
C LYS A 79 -33.02 -11.86 -0.07
N ASP A 80 -33.90 -11.32 0.76
CA ASP A 80 -35.31 -11.10 0.41
C ASP A 80 -35.52 -9.91 -0.53
N LYS A 81 -34.47 -9.12 -0.77
CA LYS A 81 -34.45 -8.03 -1.75
C LYS A 81 -33.91 -8.48 -3.11
N GLY A 82 -33.71 -9.78 -3.29
CA GLY A 82 -33.25 -10.37 -4.56
C GLY A 82 -31.78 -10.08 -4.88
N VAL A 83 -30.96 -9.77 -3.87
CA VAL A 83 -29.51 -9.59 -4.06
C VAL A 83 -28.79 -10.92 -3.91
N ARG A 84 -27.91 -11.23 -4.85
CA ARG A 84 -27.13 -12.49 -4.88
C ARG A 84 -25.65 -12.19 -4.70
N PHE A 85 -25.01 -12.85 -3.74
CA PHE A 85 -23.57 -12.69 -3.47
C PHE A 85 -22.79 -13.88 -4.05
N ILE A 86 -21.67 -13.58 -4.70
CA ILE A 86 -20.76 -14.53 -5.33
C ILE A 86 -19.33 -14.14 -4.93
N GLY A 87 -18.69 -14.95 -4.10
CA GLY A 87 -17.25 -14.86 -3.86
C GLY A 87 -16.50 -15.65 -4.93
N VAL A 88 -15.60 -15.00 -5.65
CA VAL A 88 -14.77 -15.58 -6.71
C VAL A 88 -13.34 -15.65 -6.21
N ASP A 89 -12.87 -16.88 -5.99
CA ASP A 89 -11.48 -17.17 -5.67
C ASP A 89 -10.61 -16.93 -6.91
N VAL A 90 -9.74 -15.93 -6.85
CA VAL A 90 -8.81 -15.51 -7.91
C VAL A 90 -7.39 -15.45 -7.36
N TRP A 91 -6.39 -15.55 -8.24
CA TRP A 91 -4.97 -15.48 -7.87
C TRP A 91 -4.56 -16.54 -6.83
N GLU A 92 -5.34 -17.62 -6.71
CA GLU A 92 -5.05 -18.71 -5.80
C GLU A 92 -3.81 -19.46 -6.26
N ARG A 93 -2.86 -19.64 -5.33
CA ARG A 93 -1.56 -20.25 -5.60
C ARG A 93 -1.64 -21.77 -5.46
N ASP A 94 -2.57 -22.26 -4.65
CA ASP A 94 -2.81 -23.67 -4.42
C ASP A 94 -4.30 -23.95 -4.20
N LEU A 95 -4.97 -24.42 -5.26
CA LEU A 95 -6.41 -24.73 -5.23
C LEU A 95 -6.79 -25.79 -4.19
N SER A 96 -5.84 -26.61 -3.72
CA SER A 96 -6.11 -27.59 -2.66
C SER A 96 -6.40 -26.94 -1.30
N LYS A 97 -6.08 -25.65 -1.14
CA LYS A 97 -6.35 -24.87 0.09
C LYS A 97 -7.77 -24.34 0.18
N VAL A 98 -8.49 -24.23 -0.94
CA VAL A 98 -9.81 -23.59 -0.96
C VAL A 98 -10.84 -24.38 -0.18
N GLU A 99 -10.95 -25.70 -0.38
CA GLU A 99 -11.94 -26.50 0.34
C GLU A 99 -11.70 -26.55 1.87
N PRO A 100 -10.45 -26.76 2.36
CA PRO A 100 -10.15 -26.61 3.79
C PRO A 100 -10.50 -25.22 4.33
N PHE A 101 -10.19 -24.17 3.59
CA PHE A 101 -10.51 -22.80 3.98
C PHE A 101 -12.02 -22.57 4.10
N LEU A 102 -12.82 -23.07 3.15
CA LEU A 102 -14.28 -22.96 3.21
C LEU A 102 -14.86 -23.69 4.42
N LYS A 103 -14.27 -24.84 4.80
CA LYS A 103 -14.63 -25.56 6.03
C LYS A 103 -14.27 -24.78 7.29
N GLU A 104 -13.09 -24.13 7.31
CA GLU A 104 -12.66 -23.25 8.42
C GLU A 104 -13.60 -22.04 8.58
N MET A 105 -13.97 -21.40 7.46
CA MET A 105 -14.87 -20.24 7.49
C MET A 105 -16.30 -20.64 7.87
N GLY A 106 -16.75 -21.83 7.48
CA GLY A 106 -18.08 -22.34 7.82
C GLY A 106 -19.18 -21.34 7.49
N ASP A 107 -19.98 -20.99 8.50
CA ASP A 107 -21.10 -20.05 8.38
C ASP A 107 -20.66 -18.58 8.22
N LYS A 108 -19.38 -18.26 8.45
CA LYS A 108 -18.86 -16.91 8.21
C LYS A 108 -18.79 -16.56 6.73
N MET A 109 -18.83 -17.55 5.83
CA MET A 109 -18.82 -17.37 4.38
C MET A 109 -20.09 -17.94 3.73
N ASP A 110 -21.26 -17.54 4.21
CA ASP A 110 -22.54 -18.12 3.80
C ASP A 110 -23.15 -17.43 2.57
N TYR A 111 -22.49 -17.62 1.44
CA TYR A 111 -22.93 -17.20 0.10
C TYR A 111 -22.31 -18.10 -0.97
N SER A 112 -22.68 -17.90 -2.24
CA SER A 112 -22.14 -18.72 -3.33
C SER A 112 -20.65 -18.45 -3.52
N VAL A 113 -19.87 -19.51 -3.73
CA VAL A 113 -18.41 -19.41 -3.96
C VAL A 113 -18.06 -20.13 -5.25
N ALA A 114 -17.31 -19.45 -6.10
CA ALA A 114 -16.81 -19.97 -7.37
C ALA A 114 -15.29 -19.82 -7.47
N LEU A 115 -14.68 -20.64 -8.31
CA LEU A 115 -13.25 -20.56 -8.62
C LEU A 115 -13.05 -19.94 -10.00
N ASP A 116 -12.02 -19.12 -10.14
CA ASP A 116 -11.60 -18.64 -11.44
C ASP A 116 -11.29 -19.80 -12.41
N ASP A 117 -11.44 -19.54 -13.70
CA ASP A 117 -11.00 -20.43 -14.77
C ASP A 117 -9.58 -20.03 -15.20
N VAL A 118 -8.59 -20.72 -14.61
CA VAL A 118 -7.17 -20.52 -14.86
C VAL A 118 -6.65 -21.64 -15.75
N ALA A 119 -6.24 -21.29 -16.97
CA ALA A 119 -5.72 -22.27 -17.94
C ALA A 119 -4.33 -22.81 -17.58
N ASP A 120 -3.47 -21.95 -17.04
CA ASP A 120 -2.11 -22.29 -16.60
C ASP A 120 -1.99 -22.04 -15.08
N PRO A 121 -2.00 -23.09 -14.24
CA PRO A 121 -1.88 -22.95 -12.80
C PRO A 121 -0.57 -22.29 -12.34
N SER A 122 0.47 -22.24 -13.18
CA SER A 122 1.71 -21.52 -12.86
C SER A 122 1.56 -19.99 -12.96
N ASN A 123 0.51 -19.51 -13.62
CA ASN A 123 0.16 -18.11 -13.73
C ASN A 123 -1.29 -17.84 -13.27
N PRO A 124 -1.55 -17.89 -11.95
CA PRO A 124 -2.89 -17.70 -11.40
C PRO A 124 -3.47 -16.29 -11.63
N SER A 125 -2.64 -15.33 -12.06
CA SER A 125 -3.10 -14.00 -12.48
C SER A 125 -3.81 -13.98 -13.83
N ALA A 126 -3.60 -14.99 -14.68
CA ALA A 126 -4.21 -15.09 -16.01
C ALA A 126 -5.60 -15.75 -16.01
N GLY A 127 -6.24 -15.88 -14.84
CA GLY A 127 -7.60 -16.37 -14.74
C GLY A 127 -8.60 -15.48 -15.49
N LYS A 128 -9.65 -16.07 -16.05
CA LYS A 128 -10.64 -15.33 -16.87
C LYS A 128 -11.45 -14.32 -16.06
N MET A 129 -11.73 -14.62 -14.80
CA MET A 129 -12.39 -13.69 -13.88
C MET A 129 -11.43 -12.57 -13.48
N ALA A 130 -10.19 -12.89 -13.10
CA ALA A 130 -9.17 -11.88 -12.82
C ALA A 130 -8.94 -10.91 -14.00
N THR A 131 -8.75 -11.43 -15.20
CA THR A 131 -8.47 -10.60 -16.40
C THR A 131 -9.71 -9.86 -16.88
N GLY A 132 -10.84 -10.56 -17.02
CA GLY A 132 -12.07 -10.01 -17.59
C GLY A 132 -12.80 -9.01 -16.68
N TRP A 133 -12.50 -9.01 -15.38
CA TRP A 133 -13.12 -8.12 -14.40
C TRP A 133 -12.12 -7.19 -13.74
N MET A 134 -11.15 -7.74 -13.00
CA MET A 134 -10.23 -6.97 -12.17
C MET A 134 -9.27 -6.14 -13.04
N GLU A 135 -8.49 -6.81 -13.90
CA GLU A 135 -7.56 -6.13 -14.81
C GLU A 135 -8.31 -5.19 -15.76
N ALA A 136 -9.41 -5.67 -16.35
CA ALA A 136 -10.26 -4.86 -17.22
C ALA A 136 -10.74 -3.56 -16.54
N ALA A 137 -11.03 -3.58 -15.23
CA ALA A 137 -11.46 -2.41 -14.47
C ALA A 137 -10.30 -1.57 -13.88
N GLY A 138 -9.05 -1.96 -14.12
CA GLY A 138 -7.88 -1.34 -13.50
C GLY A 138 -7.78 -1.60 -12.00
N GLU A 139 -8.27 -2.76 -11.54
CA GLU A 139 -8.19 -3.21 -10.15
C GLU A 139 -7.06 -4.23 -10.00
N ASN A 140 -6.05 -3.88 -9.18
CA ASN A 140 -4.83 -4.67 -9.03
C ASN A 140 -4.67 -5.26 -7.63
N GLY A 141 -5.75 -5.29 -6.83
CA GLY A 141 -5.73 -5.77 -5.46
C GLY A 141 -7.03 -6.43 -5.02
N ILE A 142 -6.93 -7.41 -4.13
CA ILE A 142 -8.05 -8.06 -3.45
C ILE A 142 -8.02 -7.71 -1.95
N PRO A 143 -9.18 -7.59 -1.28
CA PRO A 143 -10.51 -7.85 -1.83
C PRO A 143 -11.05 -6.67 -2.65
N THR A 144 -11.79 -6.99 -3.70
CA THR A 144 -12.53 -6.02 -4.51
C THR A 144 -13.90 -6.59 -4.83
N ALA A 145 -14.93 -5.76 -4.74
CA ALA A 145 -16.30 -6.13 -5.04
C ALA A 145 -16.87 -5.28 -6.17
N PHE A 146 -17.69 -5.92 -6.99
CA PHE A 146 -18.50 -5.32 -8.05
C PHE A 146 -19.95 -5.51 -7.67
N VAL A 147 -20.74 -4.42 -7.68
CA VAL A 147 -22.20 -4.51 -7.64
C VAL A 147 -22.71 -4.42 -9.05
N ILE A 148 -23.46 -5.43 -9.49
CA ILE A 148 -24.11 -5.50 -10.79
C ILE A 148 -25.59 -5.27 -10.62
N ARG A 149 -26.16 -4.37 -11.41
CA ARG A 149 -27.60 -4.09 -11.48
C ARG A 149 -28.04 -4.12 -12.93
N ASP A 150 -29.07 -4.92 -13.23
CA ASP A 150 -29.64 -5.01 -14.58
C ASP A 150 -28.58 -5.37 -15.65
N GLY A 151 -27.66 -6.28 -15.29
CA GLY A 151 -26.56 -6.73 -16.15
C GLY A 151 -25.44 -5.71 -16.38
N LYS A 152 -25.42 -4.61 -15.63
CA LYS A 152 -24.42 -3.54 -15.74
C LYS A 152 -23.68 -3.31 -14.43
N VAL A 153 -22.42 -2.88 -14.53
CA VAL A 153 -21.61 -2.52 -13.37
C VAL A 153 -22.17 -1.25 -12.75
N ALA A 154 -22.71 -1.35 -11.54
CA ALA A 154 -23.25 -0.22 -10.80
C ALA A 154 -22.20 0.40 -9.87
N TRP A 155 -21.32 -0.42 -9.29
CA TRP A 155 -20.27 0.03 -8.37
C TRP A 155 -19.08 -0.93 -8.37
N ILE A 156 -17.89 -0.39 -8.09
CA ILE A 156 -16.62 -1.14 -7.94
C ILE A 156 -15.89 -0.54 -6.73
N GLY A 157 -15.38 -1.38 -5.82
CA GLY A 157 -14.56 -0.91 -4.70
C GLY A 157 -14.29 -1.98 -3.64
N HIS A 158 -13.72 -1.58 -2.51
CA HIS A 158 -13.44 -2.48 -1.40
C HIS A 158 -14.74 -2.91 -0.69
N PRO A 159 -14.97 -4.21 -0.41
CA PRO A 159 -16.25 -4.71 0.11
C PRO A 159 -16.71 -4.05 1.42
N MET A 160 -15.78 -3.62 2.28
CA MET A 160 -16.11 -2.90 3.53
C MET A 160 -16.65 -1.48 3.33
N SER A 161 -16.65 -0.96 2.09
CA SER A 161 -17.19 0.36 1.74
C SER A 161 -18.48 0.26 0.91
N MET A 162 -19.08 -0.94 0.84
CA MET A 162 -20.17 -1.25 -0.07
C MET A 162 -21.57 -1.01 0.53
N ASP A 163 -21.71 -0.90 1.85
CA ASP A 163 -23.02 -0.78 2.54
C ASP A 163 -23.94 0.28 1.93
N GLU A 164 -23.46 1.53 1.84
CA GLU A 164 -24.23 2.65 1.31
C GLU A 164 -24.48 2.51 -0.20
N PRO A 165 -23.47 2.25 -1.06
CA PRO A 165 -23.70 1.99 -2.47
C PRO A 165 -24.73 0.88 -2.72
N LEU A 166 -24.61 -0.26 -2.03
CA LEU A 166 -25.53 -1.38 -2.21
C LEU A 166 -26.95 -1.03 -1.75
N ALA A 167 -27.11 -0.31 -0.64
CA ALA A 167 -28.41 0.18 -0.19
C ALA A 167 -29.07 1.09 -1.23
N LYS A 168 -28.32 2.04 -1.79
CA LYS A 168 -28.80 2.97 -2.82
C LYS A 168 -29.14 2.26 -4.14
N ILE A 169 -28.27 1.35 -4.59
CA ILE A 169 -28.48 0.55 -5.81
C ILE A 169 -29.74 -0.31 -5.68
N THR A 170 -29.93 -0.96 -4.54
CA THR A 170 -31.12 -1.80 -4.31
C THR A 170 -32.41 -0.99 -4.15
N ALA A 171 -32.32 0.25 -3.68
CA ALA A 171 -33.45 1.19 -3.62
C ALA A 171 -33.76 1.86 -4.97
N GLY A 172 -32.90 1.71 -5.98
CA GLY A 172 -33.01 2.42 -7.27
C GLY A 172 -32.56 3.88 -7.22
N ASP A 173 -31.92 4.31 -6.13
CA ASP A 173 -31.38 5.65 -5.92
C ASP A 173 -29.87 5.70 -6.21
N TRP A 174 -29.47 5.17 -7.37
CA TRP A 174 -28.06 5.12 -7.78
C TRP A 174 -27.89 5.34 -9.28
N ASP A 175 -27.22 6.43 -9.65
CA ASP A 175 -26.83 6.71 -11.02
C ASP A 175 -25.36 6.33 -11.26
N ALA A 176 -25.15 5.10 -11.73
CA ALA A 176 -23.82 4.59 -12.06
C ALA A 176 -23.12 5.42 -13.14
N LYS A 177 -23.87 5.95 -14.13
CA LYS A 177 -23.29 6.73 -15.22
C LYS A 177 -22.83 8.10 -14.73
N ALA A 178 -23.59 8.74 -13.83
CA ALA A 178 -23.18 10.00 -13.21
C ALA A 178 -21.91 9.85 -12.36
N LYS A 179 -21.67 8.66 -11.79
CA LYS A 179 -20.48 8.34 -10.99
C LYS A 179 -19.27 7.88 -11.81
N ALA A 180 -19.47 7.46 -13.05
CA ALA A 180 -18.41 6.94 -13.91
C ALA A 180 -17.22 7.90 -14.11
N PRO A 181 -17.40 9.23 -14.32
CA PRO A 181 -16.28 10.17 -14.48
C PRO A 181 -15.43 10.33 -13.23
N GLU A 182 -16.06 10.35 -12.04
CA GLU A 182 -15.37 10.44 -10.74
C GLU A 182 -14.42 9.24 -10.57
N ARG A 183 -14.90 8.03 -10.90
CA ARG A 183 -14.07 6.83 -10.83
C ARG A 183 -12.91 6.86 -11.85
N LEU A 184 -13.15 7.30 -13.09
CA LEU A 184 -12.08 7.42 -14.08
C LEU A 184 -10.99 8.40 -13.63
N ALA A 185 -11.39 9.54 -13.05
CA ALA A 185 -10.44 10.51 -12.51
C ALA A 185 -9.62 9.91 -11.35
N ALA A 186 -10.26 9.15 -10.45
CA ALA A 186 -9.57 8.44 -9.38
C ALA A 186 -8.56 7.41 -9.93
N LYS A 187 -8.96 6.59 -10.92
CA LYS A 187 -8.06 5.61 -11.56
C LYS A 187 -6.91 6.26 -12.32
N ALA A 188 -7.15 7.37 -13.01
CA ALA A 188 -6.09 8.14 -13.66
C ALA A 188 -5.08 8.69 -12.63
N LYS A 189 -5.57 9.18 -11.48
CA LYS A 189 -4.72 9.65 -10.38
C LYS A 189 -3.92 8.51 -9.76
N GLU A 190 -4.53 7.35 -9.49
CA GLU A 190 -3.85 6.15 -8.99
C GLU A 190 -2.73 5.71 -9.94
N LYS A 191 -3.01 5.61 -11.24
CA LYS A 191 -2.02 5.26 -12.27
C LYS A 191 -0.87 6.26 -12.30
N LYS A 192 -1.17 7.57 -12.31
CA LYS A 192 -0.15 8.62 -12.26
C LYS A 192 0.73 8.48 -11.01
N MET A 193 0.13 8.25 -9.84
CA MET A 193 0.87 8.07 -8.60
C MET A 193 1.74 6.81 -8.60
N MET A 194 1.26 5.71 -9.19
CA MET A 194 2.05 4.49 -9.36
C MET A 194 3.27 4.73 -10.26
N GLU A 195 3.11 5.45 -11.37
CA GLU A 195 4.20 5.81 -12.28
C GLU A 195 5.23 6.72 -11.58
N VAL A 196 4.76 7.72 -10.83
CA VAL A 196 5.60 8.60 -10.01
C VAL A 196 6.39 7.78 -8.99
N GLN A 197 5.74 6.88 -8.25
CA GLN A 197 6.42 6.03 -7.28
C GLN A 197 7.44 5.10 -7.96
N ALA A 198 7.09 4.47 -9.07
CA ALA A 198 8.01 3.61 -9.82
C ALA A 198 9.25 4.39 -10.27
N LYS A 199 9.08 5.64 -10.69
CA LYS A 199 10.16 6.54 -11.10
C LYS A 199 11.07 6.95 -9.94
N VAL A 200 10.50 7.29 -8.78
CA VAL A 200 11.27 7.68 -7.59
C VAL A 200 11.97 6.49 -6.95
N TYR A 201 11.26 5.37 -6.74
CA TYR A 201 11.78 4.21 -6.00
C TYR A 201 12.55 3.22 -6.89
N GLY A 202 12.37 3.26 -8.21
CA GLY A 202 13.09 2.41 -9.16
C GLY A 202 14.62 2.48 -9.01
N PRO A 203 15.23 3.68 -8.99
CA PRO A 203 16.65 3.84 -8.71
C PRO A 203 17.07 3.39 -7.31
N LEU A 204 16.22 3.62 -6.30
CA LEU A 204 16.54 3.33 -4.90
C LEU A 204 16.65 1.83 -4.62
N ARG A 205 15.90 0.99 -5.35
CA ARG A 205 16.05 -0.48 -5.30
C ARG A 205 17.45 -0.94 -5.73
N LYS A 206 18.15 -0.13 -6.54
CA LYS A 206 19.53 -0.36 -6.98
C LYS A 206 20.55 0.42 -6.14
N LYS A 207 20.11 1.06 -5.04
CA LYS A 207 20.89 1.97 -4.20
C LYS A 207 21.50 3.16 -4.95
N ASP A 208 20.87 3.56 -6.06
CA ASP A 208 21.27 4.75 -6.82
C ASP A 208 20.56 5.99 -6.28
N PHE A 209 21.11 6.54 -5.19
CA PHE A 209 20.55 7.69 -4.49
C PHE A 209 20.65 8.99 -5.31
N LYS A 210 21.65 9.11 -6.19
CA LYS A 210 21.78 10.28 -7.09
C LYS A 210 20.67 10.29 -8.13
N ALA A 211 20.41 9.16 -8.79
CA ALA A 211 19.28 9.05 -9.71
C ALA A 211 17.93 9.19 -8.98
N GLY A 212 17.82 8.71 -7.74
CA GLY A 212 16.65 8.95 -6.88
C GLY A 212 16.37 10.44 -6.66
N LEU A 213 17.40 11.24 -6.31
CA LEU A 213 17.26 12.70 -6.16
C LEU A 213 16.85 13.39 -7.45
N ALA A 214 17.44 12.99 -8.59
CA ALA A 214 17.07 13.52 -9.89
C ALA A 214 15.59 13.22 -10.22
N ALA A 215 15.14 11.99 -9.94
CA ALA A 215 13.74 11.60 -10.12
C ALA A 215 12.79 12.40 -9.23
N ILE A 216 13.11 12.59 -7.94
CA ILE A 216 12.31 13.40 -7.02
C ILE A 216 12.19 14.85 -7.52
N LYS A 217 13.31 15.44 -7.94
CA LYS A 217 13.32 16.80 -8.50
C LYS A 217 12.45 16.91 -9.74
N GLU A 218 12.51 15.92 -10.64
CA GLU A 218 11.72 15.91 -11.86
C GLU A 218 10.22 15.81 -11.56
N VAL A 219 9.80 14.87 -10.72
CA VAL A 219 8.35 14.67 -10.43
C VAL A 219 7.77 15.85 -9.68
N THR A 220 8.49 16.43 -8.72
CA THR A 220 8.02 17.60 -7.95
C THR A 220 8.03 18.89 -8.77
N ALA A 221 8.90 19.02 -9.77
CA ALA A 221 8.84 20.12 -10.73
C ALA A 221 7.64 20.01 -11.67
N SER A 222 7.23 18.78 -12.00
CA SER A 222 6.09 18.52 -12.90
C SER A 222 4.72 18.62 -12.21
N ASP A 223 4.68 18.49 -10.88
CA ASP A 223 3.44 18.48 -10.11
C ASP A 223 3.66 19.09 -8.71
N PRO A 224 3.23 20.35 -8.49
CA PRO A 224 3.34 21.01 -7.18
C PRO A 224 2.58 20.31 -6.05
N GLU A 225 1.56 19.48 -6.33
CA GLU A 225 0.86 18.71 -5.29
C GLU A 225 1.76 17.64 -4.66
N LEU A 226 2.85 17.26 -5.34
CA LEU A 226 3.86 16.33 -4.83
C LEU A 226 4.91 17.01 -3.96
N ALA A 227 4.83 18.34 -3.76
CA ALA A 227 5.74 19.04 -2.88
C ALA A 227 5.65 18.46 -1.46
N GLY A 228 6.80 18.02 -0.92
CA GLY A 228 6.87 17.39 0.39
C GLY A 228 6.54 15.89 0.42
N ALA A 229 5.88 15.35 -0.61
CA ALA A 229 5.47 13.94 -0.65
C ALA A 229 6.66 12.95 -0.62
N PHE A 230 7.86 13.43 -0.94
CA PHE A 230 9.09 12.66 -0.95
C PHE A 230 10.17 13.22 -0.02
N ASP A 231 9.83 14.07 0.97
CA ASP A 231 10.82 14.71 1.84
C ASP A 231 11.65 13.67 2.63
N ASP A 232 11.04 12.61 3.17
CA ASP A 232 11.76 11.51 3.84
C ASP A 232 12.76 10.82 2.91
N VAL A 233 12.31 10.47 1.70
CA VAL A 233 13.13 9.79 0.69
C VAL A 233 14.23 10.71 0.17
N LYS A 234 13.93 12.00 0.02
CA LYS A 234 14.88 13.02 -0.39
C LYS A 234 15.96 13.19 0.66
N LEU A 235 15.61 13.29 1.95
CA LEU A 235 16.56 13.38 3.04
C LEU A 235 17.46 12.15 3.10
N MET A 236 16.89 10.95 3.00
CA MET A 236 17.65 9.70 2.92
C MET A 236 18.68 9.76 1.79
N CYS A 237 18.26 10.15 0.57
CA CYS A 237 19.17 10.22 -0.55
C CYS A 237 20.26 11.28 -0.35
N LEU A 238 19.92 12.48 0.12
CA LEU A 238 20.89 13.56 0.40
C LEU A 238 21.93 13.12 1.43
N ASN A 239 21.49 12.45 2.50
CA ASN A 239 22.37 11.88 3.52
C ASN A 239 23.32 10.81 2.93
N GLN A 240 22.80 9.99 2.02
CA GLN A 240 23.59 8.94 1.34
C GLN A 240 24.61 9.46 0.33
N VAL A 241 24.32 10.59 -0.33
CA VAL A 241 25.23 11.18 -1.32
C VAL A 241 26.19 12.23 -0.74
N GLY A 242 25.99 12.63 0.53
CA GLY A 242 26.82 13.61 1.22
C GLY A 242 26.48 15.08 0.92
N GLU A 243 25.28 15.37 0.43
CA GLU A 243 24.81 16.73 0.12
C GLU A 243 24.30 17.43 1.39
N ALA A 244 25.25 17.75 2.28
CA ALA A 244 24.96 18.09 3.67
C ALA A 244 24.18 19.40 3.88
N ASP A 245 24.39 20.41 3.05
CA ASP A 245 23.71 21.71 3.19
C ASP A 245 22.21 21.60 2.91
N GLU A 246 21.85 20.93 1.81
CA GLU A 246 20.45 20.69 1.45
C GLU A 246 19.79 19.73 2.44
N ALA A 247 20.52 18.67 2.86
CA ALA A 247 20.04 17.73 3.86
C ALA A 247 19.71 18.43 5.19
N ALA A 248 20.61 19.29 5.70
CA ALA A 248 20.42 19.98 6.96
C ALA A 248 19.24 20.97 6.92
N ALA A 249 19.08 21.69 5.81
CA ALA A 249 17.94 22.59 5.61
C ALA A 249 16.61 21.81 5.60
N LEU A 250 16.55 20.69 4.88
CA LEU A 250 15.37 19.85 4.81
C LEU A 250 15.04 19.21 6.17
N ALA A 251 16.04 18.64 6.84
CA ALA A 251 15.88 18.03 8.16
C ALA A 251 15.37 19.04 9.21
N GLY A 252 15.87 20.28 9.20
CA GLY A 252 15.38 21.34 10.07
C GLY A 252 13.91 21.68 9.83
N LYS A 253 13.47 21.77 8.57
CA LYS A 253 12.06 21.97 8.22
C LYS A 253 11.19 20.80 8.72
N MET A 254 11.67 19.57 8.54
CA MET A 254 10.95 18.36 8.99
C MET A 254 10.85 18.28 10.51
N LEU A 255 11.89 18.68 11.25
CA LEU A 255 11.89 18.74 12.71
C LEU A 255 10.77 19.67 13.21
N GLU A 256 10.72 20.90 12.70
CA GLU A 256 9.69 21.89 13.10
C GLU A 256 8.28 21.44 12.73
N ALA A 257 8.09 20.89 11.52
CA ALA A 257 6.80 20.42 11.06
C ALA A 257 6.24 19.26 11.88
N ASN A 258 7.11 18.45 12.49
CA ASN A 258 6.74 17.22 13.21
C ASN A 258 6.93 17.33 14.73
N LYS A 259 7.14 18.52 15.29
CA LYS A 259 7.53 18.74 16.70
C LYS A 259 6.64 18.08 17.76
N ASP A 260 5.39 17.77 17.42
CA ASP A 260 4.40 17.16 18.31
C ASP A 260 4.07 15.69 17.93
N ASN A 261 4.82 15.09 17.00
CA ASN A 261 4.63 13.73 16.53
C ASN A 261 5.87 12.87 16.79
N ALA A 262 5.82 12.07 17.85
CA ALA A 262 6.93 11.23 18.28
C ALA A 262 7.44 10.27 17.19
N MET A 263 6.53 9.64 16.44
CA MET A 263 6.90 8.65 15.43
C MET A 263 7.52 9.29 14.18
N ALA A 264 7.02 10.46 13.77
CA ALA A 264 7.62 11.20 12.67
C ALA A 264 9.01 11.73 13.04
N LEU A 265 9.19 12.24 14.26
CA LEU A 265 10.50 12.66 14.78
C LEU A 265 11.48 11.49 14.89
N ASN A 266 11.00 10.32 15.33
CA ASN A 266 11.80 9.11 15.36
C ASN A 266 12.26 8.70 13.94
N GLY A 267 11.35 8.70 12.96
CA GLY A 267 11.67 8.40 11.57
C GLY A 267 12.68 9.36 10.94
N LEU A 268 12.55 10.66 11.24
CA LEU A 268 13.51 11.68 10.85
C LEU A 268 14.90 11.39 11.43
N ALA A 269 14.98 11.16 12.75
CA ALA A 269 16.25 10.85 13.41
C ALA A 269 16.89 9.59 12.82
N TRP A 270 16.14 8.49 12.72
CA TRP A 270 16.64 7.22 12.18
C TRP A 270 17.22 7.37 10.78
N THR A 271 16.54 8.11 9.90
CA THR A 271 17.00 8.36 8.52
C THR A 271 18.37 9.05 8.47
N ILE A 272 18.70 9.84 9.49
CA ILE A 272 19.97 10.56 9.59
C ILE A 272 21.06 9.72 10.24
N VAL A 273 20.75 8.99 11.32
CA VAL A 273 21.75 8.30 12.17
C VAL A 273 21.81 6.79 11.98
N ASP A 274 21.13 6.27 10.95
CA ASP A 274 21.07 4.85 10.62
C ASP A 274 22.46 4.19 10.79
N PRO A 275 22.58 3.15 11.63
CA PRO A 275 23.85 2.48 11.90
C PRO A 275 24.46 1.83 10.64
N ASP A 276 23.67 1.55 9.60
CA ASP A 276 24.15 0.96 8.33
C ASP A 276 24.73 1.99 7.36
N LEU A 277 24.73 3.28 7.71
CA LEU A 277 25.42 4.32 6.93
C LEU A 277 26.92 4.04 6.89
N LYS A 278 27.48 4.02 5.68
CA LYS A 278 28.90 3.74 5.44
C LYS A 278 29.79 4.97 5.64
N GLN A 279 29.19 6.14 5.50
CA GLN A 279 29.81 7.45 5.64
C GLN A 279 29.55 8.04 7.02
N ASP A 280 30.41 8.95 7.43
CA ASP A 280 30.15 9.78 8.61
C ASP A 280 28.99 10.73 8.33
N VAL A 281 28.19 10.98 9.37
CA VAL A 281 27.06 11.91 9.31
C VAL A 281 27.57 13.33 9.50
N ASP A 282 27.12 14.28 8.68
CA ASP A 282 27.46 15.70 8.88
C ASP A 282 27.05 16.14 10.30
N PRO A 283 27.92 16.83 11.06
CA PRO A 283 27.64 17.20 12.44
C PRO A 283 26.34 18.01 12.63
N ARG A 284 25.93 18.80 11.63
CA ARG A 284 24.68 19.57 11.67
C ARG A 284 23.47 18.64 11.57
N LEU A 285 23.55 17.62 10.72
CA LEU A 285 22.53 16.57 10.62
C LEU A 285 22.47 15.74 11.90
N ALA A 286 23.62 15.32 12.43
CA ALA A 286 23.68 14.58 13.69
C ALA A 286 23.00 15.35 14.84
N ARG A 287 23.18 16.67 14.90
CA ARG A 287 22.47 17.53 15.87
C ARG A 287 20.95 17.52 15.65
N VAL A 288 20.47 17.68 14.42
CA VAL A 288 19.03 17.62 14.13
C VAL A 288 18.44 16.26 14.51
N ALA A 289 19.16 15.17 14.23
CA ALA A 289 18.73 13.83 14.61
C ALA A 289 18.66 13.64 16.12
N LEU A 290 19.64 14.17 16.85
CA LEU A 290 19.65 14.15 18.32
C LEU A 290 18.47 14.92 18.90
N ASP A 291 18.22 16.14 18.41
CA ASP A 291 17.10 16.97 18.85
C ASP A 291 15.76 16.26 18.57
N ALA A 292 15.61 15.68 17.38
CA ALA A 292 14.42 14.91 17.00
C ALA A 292 14.22 13.67 17.88
N ALA A 293 15.28 12.88 18.12
CA ALA A 293 15.20 11.66 18.92
C ALA A 293 14.89 11.95 20.40
N ARG A 294 15.50 13.00 20.97
CA ARG A 294 15.20 13.46 22.34
C ARG A 294 13.75 13.91 22.46
N LYS A 295 13.29 14.74 21.54
CA LYS A 295 11.89 15.20 21.51
C LYS A 295 10.91 14.04 21.35
N ALA A 296 11.21 13.07 20.49
CA ALA A 296 10.41 11.85 20.34
C ALA A 296 10.34 11.07 21.66
N ASN A 297 11.48 10.93 22.36
CA ASN A 297 11.56 10.23 23.62
C ASN A 297 10.82 10.95 24.75
N ASP A 298 10.86 12.29 24.78
CA ASP A 298 10.09 13.10 25.72
C ASP A 298 8.58 12.88 25.54
N LEU A 299 8.13 12.78 24.28
CA LEU A 299 6.72 12.54 23.94
C LEU A 299 6.26 11.11 24.29
N THR A 300 7.14 10.11 24.23
CA THR A 300 6.80 8.71 24.59
C THR A 300 7.07 8.38 26.06
N GLY A 301 7.85 9.21 26.75
CA GLY A 301 8.18 9.06 28.17
C GLY A 301 9.01 7.82 28.47
N ASP A 302 10.07 7.58 27.70
CA ASP A 302 11.00 6.42 27.85
C ASP A 302 10.34 5.03 27.68
N LYS A 303 9.18 4.94 27.01
CA LYS A 303 8.42 3.68 26.90
C LYS A 303 8.55 2.99 25.55
N ASP A 304 8.92 3.73 24.51
CA ASP A 304 8.96 3.21 23.15
C ASP A 304 10.36 2.69 22.81
N MET A 305 10.45 1.38 22.58
CA MET A 305 11.70 0.69 22.28
C MET A 305 12.40 1.25 21.03
N ALA A 306 11.64 1.56 19.98
CA ALA A 306 12.22 2.03 18.72
C ALA A 306 12.74 3.47 18.84
N VAL A 307 12.06 4.29 19.65
CA VAL A 307 12.53 5.65 19.97
C VAL A 307 13.81 5.62 20.79
N LEU A 308 13.89 4.72 21.78
CA LEU A 308 15.08 4.57 22.62
C LEU A 308 16.29 4.08 21.82
N ASP A 309 16.10 3.11 20.91
CA ASP A 309 17.16 2.63 19.99
C ASP A 309 17.68 3.76 19.09
N THR A 310 16.76 4.55 18.55
CA THR A 310 17.11 5.69 17.68
C THR A 310 17.85 6.78 18.46
N LEU A 311 17.39 7.09 19.69
CA LEU A 311 18.07 8.02 20.58
C LEU A 311 19.49 7.56 20.90
N ALA A 312 19.68 6.27 21.18
CA ALA A 312 21.01 5.73 21.46
C ALA A 312 21.96 5.91 20.27
N CYS A 313 21.51 5.61 19.05
CA CYS A 313 22.27 5.87 17.83
C CYS A 313 22.58 7.37 17.65
N ALA A 314 21.62 8.25 17.91
CA ALA A 314 21.83 9.69 17.76
C ALA A 314 22.84 10.23 18.79
N GLU A 315 22.74 9.81 20.05
CA GLU A 315 23.71 10.14 21.11
C GLU A 315 25.11 9.65 20.72
N TYR A 316 25.23 8.42 20.22
CA TYR A 316 26.51 7.87 19.80
C TYR A 316 27.13 8.67 18.66
N ARG A 317 26.36 9.01 17.63
CA ARG A 317 26.81 9.84 16.49
C ARG A 317 27.14 11.27 16.90
N ALA A 318 26.51 11.78 17.96
CA ALA A 318 26.85 13.07 18.56
C ALA A 318 28.10 13.00 19.48
N GLY A 319 28.69 11.82 19.68
CA GLY A 319 29.87 11.62 20.52
C GLY A 319 29.57 11.32 21.99
N ASN A 320 28.30 11.18 22.36
CA ASN A 320 27.85 10.97 23.74
C ASN A 320 27.72 9.47 24.05
N ALA A 321 28.85 8.75 24.11
CA ALA A 321 28.86 7.30 24.26
C ALA A 321 28.15 6.79 25.54
N GLU A 322 28.25 7.51 26.66
CA GLU A 322 27.58 7.13 27.90
C GLU A 322 26.05 7.24 27.79
N ALA A 323 25.57 8.36 27.24
CA ALA A 323 24.14 8.56 27.00
C ALA A 323 23.58 7.53 25.99
N ALA A 324 24.37 7.19 24.97
CA ALA A 324 24.02 6.15 24.01
C ALA A 324 23.82 4.79 24.69
N VAL A 325 24.75 4.38 25.57
CA VAL A 325 24.62 3.13 26.35
C VAL A 325 23.37 3.16 27.23
N ALA A 326 23.12 4.28 27.92
CA ALA A 326 21.96 4.40 28.80
C ALA A 326 20.62 4.29 28.04
N ALA A 327 20.51 4.91 26.87
CA ALA A 327 19.33 4.81 26.02
C ALA A 327 19.14 3.38 25.47
N GLU A 328 20.21 2.74 25.00
CA GLU A 328 20.16 1.38 24.45
C GLU A 328 19.80 0.34 25.53
N GLU A 329 20.29 0.51 26.76
CA GLU A 329 19.90 -0.34 27.90
C GLU A 329 18.42 -0.18 28.26
N LYS A 330 17.84 1.01 28.12
CA LYS A 330 16.39 1.22 28.27
C LYS A 330 15.63 0.51 27.14
N ALA A 331 16.10 0.60 25.89
CA ALA A 331 15.49 -0.10 24.75
C ALA A 331 15.48 -1.62 24.98
N LEU A 332 16.60 -2.18 25.46
CA LEU A 332 16.71 -3.59 25.80
C LEU A 332 15.72 -4.01 26.91
N LYS A 333 15.59 -3.21 27.97
CA LYS A 333 14.61 -3.47 29.03
C LYS A 333 13.16 -3.40 28.51
N ALA A 334 12.86 -2.46 27.62
CA ALA A 334 11.54 -2.35 27.00
C ALA A 334 11.23 -3.59 26.15
N LEU A 335 12.22 -4.10 25.39
CA LEU A 335 12.11 -5.36 24.66
C LEU A 335 11.84 -6.53 25.60
N GLU A 336 12.66 -6.71 26.64
CA GLU A 336 12.53 -7.78 27.63
C GLU A 336 11.14 -7.77 28.31
N ALA A 337 10.62 -6.59 28.64
CA ALA A 337 9.28 -6.44 29.19
C ALA A 337 8.18 -6.86 28.20
N ALA A 338 8.36 -6.56 26.90
CA ALA A 338 7.39 -6.88 25.86
C ALA A 338 7.34 -8.37 25.51
N VAL A 339 8.50 -9.06 25.49
CA VAL A 339 8.60 -10.46 25.02
C VAL A 339 8.94 -11.49 26.11
N LYS A 340 9.08 -11.06 27.37
CA LYS A 340 9.33 -11.90 28.56
C LYS A 340 10.50 -12.88 28.36
N GLU A 341 10.32 -14.17 28.67
CA GLU A 341 11.36 -15.20 28.68
C GLU A 341 12.02 -15.48 27.31
N LYS A 342 11.45 -14.96 26.21
CA LYS A 342 11.95 -15.16 24.84
C LYS A 342 12.80 -14.01 24.31
N ALA A 343 13.19 -13.05 25.15
CA ALA A 343 13.96 -11.89 24.72
C ALA A 343 15.25 -12.25 23.96
N LYS A 344 16.00 -13.24 24.44
CA LYS A 344 17.28 -13.66 23.82
C LYS A 344 17.14 -14.23 22.41
N ASP A 345 15.96 -14.77 22.09
CA ASP A 345 15.65 -15.31 20.76
C ASP A 345 15.14 -14.22 19.80
N HIS A 346 14.84 -13.02 20.33
CA HIS A 346 14.36 -11.91 19.53
C HIS A 346 15.50 -11.28 18.69
N PRO A 347 15.28 -10.99 17.39
CA PRO A 347 16.32 -10.41 16.53
C PRO A 347 16.97 -9.13 17.09
N TYR A 348 16.17 -8.26 17.72
CA TYR A 348 16.66 -7.01 18.31
C TYR A 348 17.53 -7.19 19.55
N TYR A 349 17.41 -8.30 20.29
CA TYR A 349 18.22 -8.49 21.51
C TYR A 349 19.71 -8.49 21.17
N LYS A 350 20.10 -9.27 20.16
CA LYS A 350 21.50 -9.31 19.69
C LYS A 350 21.97 -7.96 19.15
N GLN A 351 21.10 -7.24 18.46
CA GLN A 351 21.42 -5.90 17.94
C GLN A 351 21.71 -4.94 19.09
N PHE A 352 20.80 -4.87 20.09
CA PHE A 352 20.95 -3.94 21.20
C PHE A 352 22.16 -4.25 22.07
N THR A 353 22.37 -5.54 22.42
CA THR A 353 23.57 -5.93 23.17
C THR A 353 24.85 -5.63 22.41
N GLY A 354 24.86 -5.82 21.08
CA GLY A 354 26.02 -5.51 20.23
C GLY A 354 26.31 -4.01 20.18
N ARG A 355 25.26 -3.16 20.09
CA ARG A 355 25.40 -1.70 20.11
C ARG A 355 25.90 -1.20 21.47
N ILE A 356 25.39 -1.73 22.59
CA ILE A 356 25.90 -1.42 23.93
C ILE A 356 27.41 -1.67 24.02
N GLU A 357 27.89 -2.82 23.55
CA GLU A 357 29.32 -3.14 23.54
C GLU A 357 30.13 -2.18 22.66
N LEU A 358 29.62 -1.87 21.46
CA LEU A 358 30.23 -0.92 20.54
C LEU A 358 30.38 0.46 21.18
N PHE A 359 29.29 0.99 21.74
CA PHE A 359 29.25 2.32 22.35
C PHE A 359 30.22 2.42 23.54
N ARG A 360 30.24 1.41 24.43
CA ARG A 360 31.20 1.33 25.55
C ARG A 360 32.66 1.33 25.09
N LYS A 361 32.98 0.61 24.01
CA LYS A 361 34.35 0.53 23.48
C LYS A 361 34.81 1.86 22.92
N SER A 362 33.92 2.63 22.28
CA SER A 362 34.23 3.95 21.75
C SER A 362 34.42 5.00 22.84
N GLY A 363 33.62 4.98 23.92
CA GLY A 363 33.79 5.90 25.06
C GLY A 363 35.19 5.79 25.70
N LYS A 364 35.66 4.56 25.95
CA LYS A 364 37.00 4.31 26.52
C LYS A 364 38.16 4.81 25.65
N LYS A 365 37.97 4.89 24.32
CA LYS A 365 38.99 5.43 23.40
C LYS A 365 39.06 6.95 23.41
N ALA A 366 37.95 7.62 23.73
CA ALA A 366 37.89 9.07 23.84
C ALA A 366 38.53 9.58 25.15
N GLU A 367 38.38 8.84 26.26
CA GLU A 367 38.99 9.16 27.55
C GLU A 367 40.51 8.92 27.60
N ALA A 368 41.04 8.08 26.70
CA ALA A 368 42.46 7.71 26.64
C ALA A 368 43.30 8.62 25.73
N LYS A 369 42.68 9.61 25.08
CA LYS A 369 43.32 10.66 24.29
C LYS A 369 43.22 11.98 25.02
#